data_AF-A0A973PS64-F1
#
_entry.id   AF-A0A973PS64-F1
#
_cell.length_a   1.000
_cell.length_b   1.000
_cell.length_c   1.000
_cell.angle_alpha   90.00
_cell.angle_beta   90.00
_cell.angle_gamma   90.00
#
_symmetry.space_group_name_H-M   'P 1'
#
loop_
_entity.id
_entity.type
_entity.pdbx_description
1 polymer ?
#
loop_
_entity_poly.entity_id
_entity_poly.type
_entity_poly.pdbx_seq_one_letter_code
_entity_poly.pdbx_strand_id
1 'polypeptide(L)'
;MGEFVGITPGPANALRGRMTKATSQANSIRGRLAADIAAAAGDWTGGTGAEALSRTASFLTTAERDLNWRITTITHAPGVKWDHGMATAQFAFADLAAAEAAGRAKGGELAKLWAQYKQDPTLANYNRFLAAMKVGEGDPGYDAGLLKGLGADNYRAIFEEWMKLKKDPTGHGVNPAELKQLIHDLGPLARALAVADVPDLRRNLLKKGSPDVISALLVMTPQSKEFVVEAGKYLAGAVTNHTTDPNWNLRWLYTALDQNPVAFQAVLASSLETANRLLSPTVLGEGDIRDLTTRAITKAMNEGLNDPTRRQAIANIAGSFSPGIDRNPQLRAALVAALTRELDNQPTRRDFFQKLVRSLAAAGKPAPALREKDINQLFARHLVSFLPEISGLEATRNDPNLKMDPGDGWSLVSHDDLVNVINGVIIDPDGYKTLRNGLYRFQSTLDKGTGDINDPKQRDLV
;
A
#
# COMPACT_ATOMS: atom_id res chain seq x y z
N MET A 1 -14.27 12.67 36.32
CA MET A 1 -15.60 12.15 35.93
C MET A 1 -15.57 11.94 34.44
N GLY A 2 -15.87 10.74 33.95
CA GLY A 2 -15.83 10.45 32.51
C GLY A 2 -17.19 10.62 31.84
N GLU A 3 -17.21 11.08 30.59
CA GLU A 3 -18.43 11.21 29.79
C GLU A 3 -18.91 9.80 29.36
N PHE A 4 -20.20 9.53 29.49
CA PHE A 4 -20.82 8.28 29.01
C PHE A 4 -21.38 8.51 27.61
N VAL A 5 -20.81 7.83 26.61
CA VAL A 5 -21.16 8.06 25.20
C VAL A 5 -21.64 6.77 24.58
N GLY A 6 -22.80 6.79 23.93
CA GLY A 6 -23.32 5.71 23.10
C GLY A 6 -23.14 6.04 21.62
N ILE A 7 -22.44 5.20 20.86
CA ILE A 7 -22.21 5.38 19.41
C ILE A 7 -22.48 4.06 18.68
N THR A 8 -23.27 4.11 17.61
CA THR A 8 -23.36 3.02 16.63
C THR A 8 -22.29 3.25 15.55
N PRO A 9 -21.19 2.46 15.49
CA PRO A 9 -20.04 2.80 14.65
C PRO A 9 -20.35 2.83 13.15
N GLY A 10 -21.27 1.99 12.66
CA GLY A 10 -21.66 1.96 11.25
C GLY A 10 -22.27 3.30 10.78
N PRO A 11 -23.41 3.74 11.36
CA PRO A 11 -24.01 5.04 11.08
C PRO A 11 -23.07 6.22 11.35
N ALA A 12 -22.25 6.15 12.39
CA ALA A 12 -21.27 7.20 12.71
C ALA A 12 -20.19 7.33 11.63
N ASN A 13 -19.65 6.22 11.13
CA ASN A 13 -18.72 6.21 10.00
C ASN A 13 -19.37 6.74 8.71
N ALA A 14 -20.65 6.43 8.47
CA ALA A 14 -21.38 6.99 7.33
C ALA A 14 -21.56 8.52 7.45
N LEU A 15 -21.83 9.04 8.67
CA LEU A 15 -21.87 10.47 8.94
C LEU A 15 -20.51 11.12 8.71
N ARG A 16 -19.43 10.50 9.20
CA ARG A 16 -18.04 10.94 8.95
C ARG A 16 -17.77 11.11 7.46
N GLY A 17 -18.12 10.10 6.66
CA GLY A 17 -17.99 10.16 5.20
C GLY A 17 -18.77 11.31 4.55
N ARG A 18 -19.99 11.59 5.04
CA ARG A 18 -20.78 12.75 4.57
C ARG A 18 -20.15 14.09 4.97
N MET A 19 -19.60 14.20 6.18
CA MET A 19 -18.88 15.40 6.64
C MET A 19 -17.64 15.66 5.77
N THR A 20 -16.81 14.64 5.51
CA THR A 20 -15.64 14.76 4.62
C THR A 20 -16.02 15.24 3.21
N LYS A 21 -17.10 14.69 2.65
CA LYS A 21 -17.62 15.10 1.34
C LYS A 21 -18.10 16.56 1.36
N ALA A 22 -18.84 16.96 2.40
CA ALA A 22 -19.33 18.32 2.56
C ALA A 22 -18.18 19.34 2.72
N THR A 23 -17.14 19.01 3.50
CA THR A 23 -15.92 19.84 3.63
C THR A 23 -15.24 20.03 2.28
N SER A 24 -15.09 18.95 1.50
CA SER A 24 -14.47 19.01 0.17
C SER A 24 -15.26 19.91 -0.79
N GLN A 25 -16.59 19.81 -0.75
CA GLN A 25 -17.48 20.67 -1.54
C GLN A 25 -17.38 22.13 -1.09
N ALA A 26 -17.41 22.41 0.21
CA ALA A 26 -17.28 23.77 0.76
C ALA A 26 -15.94 24.42 0.35
N ASN A 27 -14.83 23.67 0.41
CA ASN A 27 -13.52 24.15 -0.02
C ASN A 27 -13.45 24.43 -1.53
N SER A 28 -14.08 23.60 -2.35
CA SER A 28 -14.17 23.82 -3.80
C SER A 28 -14.99 25.08 -4.13
N ILE A 29 -16.17 25.23 -3.52
CA ILE A 29 -17.02 26.42 -3.69
C ILE A 29 -16.29 27.66 -3.20
N ARG A 30 -15.57 27.59 -2.07
CA ARG A 30 -14.77 28.69 -1.55
C ARG A 30 -13.72 29.14 -2.57
N GLY A 31 -12.98 28.21 -3.17
CA GLY A 31 -11.97 28.52 -4.17
C GLY A 31 -12.55 29.27 -5.37
N ARG A 32 -13.71 28.81 -5.85
CA ARG A 32 -14.44 29.47 -6.95
C ARG A 32 -14.97 30.84 -6.55
N LEU A 33 -15.67 30.95 -5.41
CA LEU A 33 -16.21 32.20 -4.92
C LEU A 33 -15.12 33.25 -4.67
N ALA A 34 -13.96 32.84 -4.14
CA ALA A 34 -12.83 33.74 -3.98
C ALA A 34 -12.29 34.25 -5.32
N ALA A 35 -12.22 33.39 -6.34
CA ALA A 35 -11.83 33.78 -7.69
C ALA A 35 -12.86 34.72 -8.33
N ASP A 36 -14.16 34.45 -8.17
CA ASP A 36 -15.25 35.27 -8.71
C ASP A 36 -15.32 36.64 -8.01
N ILE A 37 -15.12 36.70 -6.68
CA ILE A 37 -15.02 37.97 -5.94
C ILE A 37 -13.79 38.77 -6.39
N ALA A 38 -12.64 38.11 -6.56
CA ALA A 38 -11.44 38.77 -7.07
C ALA A 38 -11.63 39.31 -8.50
N ALA A 39 -12.37 38.60 -9.34
CA ALA A 39 -12.71 39.01 -10.70
C ALA A 39 -13.74 40.16 -10.73
N ALA A 40 -14.69 40.19 -9.79
CA ALA A 40 -15.69 41.24 -9.67
C ALA A 40 -15.11 42.57 -9.12
N ALA A 41 -13.96 42.54 -8.45
CA ALA A 41 -13.23 43.70 -7.95
C ALA A 41 -14.14 44.77 -7.29
N GLY A 42 -13.91 46.06 -7.55
CA GLY A 42 -14.55 47.20 -6.87
C GLY A 42 -16.08 47.29 -6.97
N ASP A 43 -16.72 46.46 -7.80
CA ASP A 43 -18.18 46.39 -7.93
C ASP A 43 -18.82 45.46 -6.87
N TRP A 44 -18.01 44.64 -6.19
CA TRP A 44 -18.47 43.78 -5.10
C TRP A 44 -18.41 44.51 -3.75
N THR A 45 -19.53 45.06 -3.30
CA THR A 45 -19.69 45.66 -1.96
C THR A 45 -20.24 44.66 -0.92
N GLY A 46 -20.38 43.38 -1.29
CA GLY A 46 -21.02 42.34 -0.49
C GLY A 46 -20.12 41.70 0.58
N GLY A 47 -20.74 41.11 1.60
CA GLY A 47 -20.06 40.51 2.76
C GLY A 47 -19.21 39.27 2.46
N THR A 48 -18.52 38.78 3.50
CA THR A 48 -17.42 37.80 3.45
C THR A 48 -17.83 36.35 3.21
N GLY A 49 -18.58 36.06 2.13
CA GLY A 49 -19.08 34.71 1.80
C GLY A 49 -18.00 33.62 1.79
N ALA A 50 -16.77 33.94 1.38
CA ALA A 50 -15.62 33.04 1.45
C ALA A 50 -15.20 32.70 2.90
N GLU A 51 -15.32 33.63 3.84
CA GLU A 51 -15.05 33.40 5.27
C GLU A 51 -16.14 32.54 5.92
N ALA A 52 -17.41 32.74 5.55
CA ALA A 52 -18.51 31.88 6.00
C ALA A 52 -18.26 30.42 5.58
N LEU A 53 -17.92 30.18 4.30
CA LEU A 53 -17.53 28.86 3.81
C LEU A 53 -16.30 28.31 4.52
N SER A 54 -15.31 29.15 4.82
CA SER A 54 -14.12 28.76 5.58
C SER A 54 -14.47 28.32 7.01
N ARG A 55 -15.36 29.04 7.70
CA ARG A 55 -15.84 28.67 9.04
C ARG A 55 -16.63 27.37 9.01
N THR A 56 -17.50 27.16 8.02
CA THR A 56 -18.24 25.90 7.84
C THR A 56 -17.30 24.73 7.58
N ALA A 57 -16.33 24.89 6.67
CA ALA A 57 -15.32 23.85 6.41
C ALA A 57 -14.51 23.52 7.67
N SER A 58 -14.08 24.54 8.42
CA SER A 58 -13.35 24.35 9.68
C SER A 58 -14.21 23.63 10.73
N PHE A 59 -15.47 24.01 10.90
CA PHE A 59 -16.39 23.33 11.81
C PHE A 59 -16.58 21.87 11.43
N LEU A 60 -16.84 21.57 10.15
CA LEU A 60 -17.02 20.20 9.67
C LEU A 60 -15.77 19.36 9.85
N THR A 61 -14.58 19.92 9.60
CA THR A 61 -13.31 19.22 9.87
C THR A 61 -13.12 18.94 11.36
N THR A 62 -13.40 19.91 12.24
CA THR A 62 -13.28 19.69 13.68
C THR A 62 -14.29 18.65 14.19
N ALA A 63 -15.55 18.72 13.74
CA ALA A 63 -16.58 17.77 14.11
C ALA A 63 -16.30 16.36 13.58
N GLU A 64 -15.78 16.24 12.36
CA GLU A 64 -15.36 14.97 11.77
C GLU A 64 -14.22 14.33 12.56
N ARG A 65 -13.21 15.13 12.95
CA ARG A 65 -12.09 14.66 13.78
C ARG A 65 -12.53 14.22 15.17
N ASP A 66 -13.40 14.99 15.83
CA ASP A 66 -13.95 14.62 17.14
C ASP A 66 -14.78 13.34 17.05
N LEU A 67 -15.66 13.22 16.05
CA LEU A 67 -16.44 12.02 15.81
C LEU A 67 -15.55 10.80 15.53
N ASN A 68 -14.49 10.98 14.74
CA ASN A 68 -13.52 9.92 14.47
C ASN A 68 -12.78 9.48 15.74
N TRP A 69 -12.35 10.44 16.56
CA TRP A 69 -11.77 10.15 17.87
C TRP A 69 -12.76 9.36 18.74
N ARG A 70 -14.02 9.80 18.86
CA ARG A 70 -15.03 9.09 19.66
C ARG A 70 -15.29 7.67 19.17
N ILE A 71 -15.41 7.47 17.85
CA ILE A 71 -15.54 6.12 17.25
C ILE A 71 -14.33 5.26 17.59
N THR A 72 -13.12 5.81 17.47
CA THR A 72 -11.89 5.04 17.69
C THR A 72 -11.70 4.72 19.17
N THR A 73 -11.93 5.67 20.07
CA THR A 73 -11.88 5.45 21.52
C THR A 73 -12.90 4.39 21.93
N ILE A 74 -14.16 4.49 21.49
CA ILE A 74 -15.20 3.54 21.92
C ILE A 74 -15.03 2.13 21.35
N THR A 75 -14.37 1.96 20.20
CA THR A 75 -14.10 0.61 19.67
C THR A 75 -12.93 -0.07 20.37
N HIS A 76 -12.05 0.68 21.04
CA HIS A 76 -10.85 0.16 21.69
C HIS A 76 -10.85 0.30 23.22
N ALA A 77 -11.83 1.00 23.79
CA ALA A 77 -11.90 1.22 25.23
C ALA A 77 -12.14 -0.10 26.00
N PRO A 78 -11.44 -0.33 27.12
CA PRO A 78 -11.75 -1.45 27.99
C PRO A 78 -13.13 -1.27 28.65
N GLY A 79 -13.92 -2.34 28.70
CA GLY A 79 -15.25 -2.33 29.35
C GLY A 79 -16.39 -1.80 28.48
N VAL A 80 -16.21 -1.68 27.16
CA VAL A 80 -17.27 -1.31 26.22
C VAL A 80 -18.43 -2.30 26.31
N LYS A 81 -19.64 -1.76 26.46
CA LYS A 81 -20.88 -2.53 26.39
C LYS A 81 -21.48 -2.39 25.00
N TRP A 82 -21.81 -3.53 24.40
CA TRP A 82 -22.49 -3.59 23.11
C TRP A 82 -23.94 -3.98 23.33
N ASP A 83 -24.85 -3.15 22.84
CA ASP A 83 -26.29 -3.42 22.88
C ASP A 83 -26.94 -2.97 21.56
N HIS A 84 -27.59 -3.90 20.85
CA HIS A 84 -28.22 -3.66 19.54
C HIS A 84 -27.36 -2.85 18.54
N GLY A 85 -26.04 -3.10 18.50
CA GLY A 85 -25.08 -2.42 17.62
C GLY A 85 -24.59 -1.05 18.11
N MET A 86 -25.09 -0.56 19.24
CA MET A 86 -24.58 0.62 19.94
C MET A 86 -23.46 0.20 20.90
N ALA A 87 -22.29 0.80 20.73
CA ALA A 87 -21.18 0.69 21.67
C ALA A 87 -21.32 1.79 22.72
N THR A 88 -21.07 1.46 23.98
CA THR A 88 -21.13 2.42 25.08
C THR A 88 -19.89 2.32 25.95
N ALA A 89 -19.22 3.45 26.22
CA ALA A 89 -18.03 3.51 27.07
C ALA A 89 -17.95 4.81 27.86
N GLN A 90 -17.09 4.78 28.88
CA GLN A 90 -16.69 5.95 29.63
C GLN A 90 -15.42 6.55 29.03
N PHE A 91 -15.45 7.84 28.74
CA PHE A 91 -14.32 8.59 28.19
C PHE A 91 -13.52 9.24 29.32
N ALA A 92 -12.18 9.19 29.24
CA ALA A 92 -11.31 9.84 30.23
C ALA A 92 -11.28 11.36 30.08
N PHE A 93 -11.52 11.86 28.87
CA PHE A 93 -11.52 13.28 28.51
C PHE A 93 -12.89 13.70 27.98
N ALA A 94 -13.25 14.98 28.16
CA ALA A 94 -14.52 15.53 27.70
C ALA A 94 -14.59 15.72 26.18
N ASP A 95 -13.45 15.95 25.53
CA ASP A 95 -13.33 16.12 24.09
C ASP A 95 -11.91 15.81 23.60
N LEU A 96 -11.75 15.74 22.27
CA LEU A 96 -10.46 15.52 21.63
C LEU A 96 -9.41 16.57 22.02
N ALA A 97 -9.79 17.84 22.22
CA ALA A 97 -8.84 18.91 22.52
C ALA A 97 -8.25 18.78 23.92
N ALA A 98 -9.06 18.39 24.90
CA ALA A 98 -8.63 18.09 26.26
C ALA A 98 -7.70 16.88 26.29
N ALA A 99 -8.03 15.81 25.54
CA ALA A 99 -7.18 14.64 25.38
C ALA A 99 -5.82 15.02 24.76
N GLU A 100 -5.82 15.72 23.62
CA GLU A 100 -4.59 16.18 22.95
C GLU A 100 -3.73 17.09 23.83
N ALA A 101 -4.35 17.99 24.62
CA ALA A 101 -3.64 18.90 25.52
C ALA A 101 -2.96 18.15 26.68
N ALA A 102 -3.69 17.23 27.33
CA ALA A 102 -3.15 16.39 28.39
C ALA A 102 -2.00 15.51 27.86
N GLY A 103 -2.21 14.88 26.71
CA GLY A 103 -1.18 14.12 26.01
C GLY A 103 0.06 14.96 25.73
N ARG A 104 -0.10 16.16 25.17
CA ARG A 104 1.02 17.06 24.83
C ARG A 104 1.82 17.47 26.06
N ALA A 105 1.16 17.75 27.17
CA ALA A 105 1.84 18.04 28.44
C ALA A 105 2.69 16.86 28.90
N LYS A 106 2.15 15.63 28.84
CA LYS A 106 2.91 14.42 29.19
C LYS A 106 4.07 14.16 28.23
N GLY A 107 3.85 14.31 26.92
CA GLY A 107 4.90 14.22 25.91
C GLY A 107 6.06 15.18 26.16
N GLY A 108 5.74 16.41 26.56
CA GLY A 108 6.74 17.42 26.96
C GLY A 108 7.51 17.06 28.23
N GLU A 109 6.86 16.44 29.22
CA GLU A 109 7.54 15.88 30.41
C GLU A 109 8.51 14.77 30.01
N LEU A 110 8.07 13.82 29.18
CA LEU A 110 8.91 12.74 28.66
C LEU A 110 10.10 13.27 27.86
N ALA A 111 9.90 14.29 27.03
CA ALA A 111 10.97 14.94 26.29
C ALA A 111 12.03 15.56 27.22
N LYS A 112 11.62 16.16 28.35
CA LYS A 112 12.54 16.69 29.36
C LYS A 112 13.31 15.58 30.06
N LEU A 113 12.66 14.49 30.46
CA LEU A 113 13.33 13.34 31.07
C LEU A 113 14.32 12.69 30.09
N TRP A 114 13.95 12.62 28.81
CA TRP A 114 14.84 12.16 27.75
C TRP A 114 16.05 13.06 27.55
N ALA A 115 15.86 14.39 27.61
CA ALA A 115 16.96 15.35 27.55
C ALA A 115 17.90 15.24 28.77
N GLN A 116 17.36 15.00 29.97
CA GLN A 116 18.16 14.76 31.18
C GLN A 116 19.01 13.50 31.05
N TYR A 117 18.43 12.39 30.57
CA TYR A 117 19.18 11.18 30.28
C TYR A 117 20.29 11.42 29.25
N LYS A 118 20.04 12.23 28.20
CA LYS A 118 21.09 12.59 27.23
C LYS A 118 22.24 13.40 27.84
N GLN A 119 21.98 14.20 28.88
CA GLN A 119 23.01 14.95 29.60
C GLN A 119 23.79 14.07 30.58
N ASP A 120 23.11 13.10 31.22
CA ASP A 120 23.68 12.17 32.19
C ASP A 120 23.19 10.73 31.89
N PRO A 121 23.89 9.97 31.02
CA PRO A 121 23.42 8.70 30.46
C PRO A 121 23.59 7.52 31.42
N THR A 122 23.10 7.66 32.65
CA THR A 122 23.09 6.59 33.65
C THR A 122 21.86 5.69 33.49
N LEU A 123 22.00 4.42 33.92
CA LEU A 123 20.89 3.46 33.95
C LEU A 123 19.74 3.95 34.85
N ALA A 124 20.06 4.69 35.92
CA ALA A 124 19.06 5.27 36.82
C ALA A 124 18.18 6.31 36.09
N ASN A 125 18.78 7.23 35.32
CA ASN A 125 18.04 8.22 34.55
C ASN A 125 17.24 7.57 33.42
N TYR A 126 17.79 6.55 32.77
CA TYR A 126 17.06 5.79 31.75
C TYR A 126 15.84 5.07 32.35
N ASN A 127 16.00 4.39 33.49
CA ASN A 127 14.90 3.71 34.18
C ASN A 127 13.83 4.70 34.66
N ARG A 128 14.22 5.91 35.09
CA ARG A 128 13.29 6.99 35.44
C ARG A 128 12.45 7.41 34.24
N PHE A 129 13.08 7.56 33.07
CA PHE A 129 12.38 7.82 31.82
C PHE A 129 11.42 6.67 31.45
N LEU A 130 11.87 5.41 31.49
CA LEU A 130 11.03 4.23 31.23
C LEU A 130 9.83 4.16 32.18
N ALA A 131 10.02 4.44 33.48
CA ALA A 131 8.94 4.44 34.46
C ALA A 131 7.87 5.51 34.14
N ALA A 132 8.30 6.70 33.69
CA ALA A 132 7.38 7.78 33.32
C ALA A 132 6.56 7.48 32.06
N MET A 133 7.03 6.58 31.18
CA MET A 133 6.33 6.16 29.96
C MET A 133 5.20 5.15 30.19
N LYS A 134 5.13 4.49 31.35
CA LYS A 134 4.12 3.46 31.64
C LYS A 134 2.68 3.99 31.73
N VAL A 135 2.46 5.28 31.49
CA VAL A 135 1.17 5.95 31.60
C VAL A 135 0.66 6.29 30.21
N GLY A 136 -0.10 5.37 29.61
CA GLY A 136 -0.90 5.61 28.42
C GLY A 136 -2.32 5.13 28.68
N GLU A 137 -3.31 5.97 28.41
CA GLU A 137 -4.72 5.68 28.69
C GLU A 137 -5.41 4.92 27.55
N GLY A 138 -4.70 4.65 26.45
CA GLY A 138 -5.27 4.02 25.25
C GLY A 138 -6.24 4.93 24.49
N ASP A 139 -6.29 6.21 24.84
CA ASP A 139 -7.07 7.23 24.14
C ASP A 139 -6.28 7.77 22.93
N PRO A 140 -6.78 7.66 21.68
CA PRO A 140 -6.07 8.10 20.49
C PRO A 140 -5.74 9.60 20.45
N GLY A 141 -6.57 10.45 21.07
CA GLY A 141 -6.36 11.89 21.16
C GLY A 141 -5.23 12.22 22.11
N TYR A 142 -5.23 11.59 23.29
CA TYR A 142 -4.12 11.67 24.24
C TYR A 142 -2.82 11.17 23.62
N ASP A 143 -2.84 10.01 22.97
CA ASP A 143 -1.65 9.42 22.34
C ASP A 143 -1.11 10.31 21.21
N ALA A 144 -1.98 10.89 20.38
CA ALA A 144 -1.56 11.87 19.37
C ALA A 144 -0.94 13.12 20.01
N GLY A 145 -1.54 13.63 21.09
CA GLY A 145 -0.98 14.71 21.89
C GLY A 145 0.40 14.38 22.45
N LEU A 146 0.55 13.20 23.05
CA LEU A 146 1.79 12.68 23.64
C LEU A 146 2.90 12.61 22.61
N LEU A 147 2.62 12.04 21.44
CA LEU A 147 3.60 11.95 20.35
C LEU A 147 4.00 13.33 19.81
N LYS A 148 3.05 14.26 19.67
CA LYS A 148 3.33 15.65 19.28
C LYS A 148 4.20 16.37 20.31
N GLY A 149 3.89 16.20 21.60
CA GLY A 149 4.65 16.81 22.71
C GLY A 149 6.06 16.23 22.87
N LEU A 150 6.22 14.92 22.64
CA LEU A 150 7.52 14.26 22.64
C LEU A 150 8.40 14.72 21.48
N GLY A 151 7.79 14.86 20.29
CA GLY A 151 8.45 15.26 19.05
C GLY A 151 9.09 14.08 18.32
N ALA A 152 9.10 14.17 16.98
CA ALA A 152 9.49 13.04 16.13
C ALA A 152 10.94 12.60 16.29
N ASP A 153 11.87 13.55 16.42
CA ASP A 153 13.29 13.22 16.58
C ASP A 153 13.57 12.54 17.93
N ASN A 154 12.87 12.92 19.00
CA ASN A 154 12.99 12.24 20.30
C ASN A 154 12.37 10.86 20.25
N TYR A 155 11.16 10.71 19.69
CA TYR A 155 10.51 9.41 19.53
C TYR A 155 11.44 8.42 18.83
N ARG A 156 12.00 8.80 17.68
CA ARG A 156 12.98 7.98 16.95
C ARG A 156 14.21 7.66 17.80
N ALA A 157 14.81 8.67 18.42
CA ALA A 157 16.04 8.51 19.21
C ALA A 157 15.86 7.57 20.41
N ILE A 158 14.67 7.52 21.02
CA ILE A 158 14.37 6.60 22.13
C ILE A 158 14.45 5.14 21.66
N PHE A 159 13.83 4.82 20.52
CA PHE A 159 13.91 3.47 19.96
C PHE A 159 15.34 3.15 19.52
N GLU A 160 16.05 4.08 18.87
CA GLU A 160 17.43 3.87 18.44
C GLU A 160 18.39 3.63 19.62
N GLU A 161 18.25 4.36 20.72
CA GLU A 161 19.06 4.13 21.91
C GLU A 161 18.70 2.80 22.58
N TRP A 162 17.42 2.42 22.61
CA TRP A 162 17.04 1.09 23.10
C TRP A 162 17.74 0.00 22.29
N MET A 163 17.74 0.11 20.95
CA MET A 163 18.45 -0.85 20.09
C MET A 163 19.94 -0.88 20.43
N LYS A 164 20.58 0.28 20.56
CA LYS A 164 22.01 0.37 20.89
C LYS A 164 22.37 -0.26 22.24
N LEU A 165 21.48 -0.15 23.25
CA LEU A 165 21.74 -0.64 24.60
C LEU A 165 21.41 -2.13 24.80
N LYS A 166 20.43 -2.66 24.06
CA LYS A 166 19.80 -3.95 24.37
C LYS A 166 19.83 -4.97 23.23
N LYS A 167 19.95 -4.53 21.99
CA LYS A 167 20.00 -5.42 20.83
C LYS A 167 21.41 -6.00 20.67
N ASP A 168 21.50 -7.25 20.26
CA ASP A 168 22.74 -7.83 19.75
C ASP A 168 23.31 -6.98 18.60
N PRO A 169 24.54 -6.44 18.72
CA PRO A 169 25.16 -5.62 17.68
C PRO A 169 25.48 -6.42 16.40
N THR A 170 25.54 -7.75 16.48
CA THR A 170 25.84 -8.63 15.34
C THR A 170 24.59 -9.08 14.59
N GLY A 171 23.41 -8.96 15.19
CA GLY A 171 22.13 -9.38 14.60
C GLY A 171 21.57 -8.37 13.60
N HIS A 172 20.92 -8.86 12.55
CA HIS A 172 20.14 -8.03 11.63
C HIS A 172 18.68 -7.97 12.09
N GLY A 173 18.30 -6.88 12.76
CA GLY A 173 16.99 -6.76 13.41
C GLY A 173 16.91 -7.38 14.79
N VAL A 174 15.76 -7.17 15.43
CA VAL A 174 15.50 -7.56 16.83
C VAL A 174 15.08 -9.02 16.90
N ASN A 175 15.78 -9.86 17.65
CA ASN A 175 15.38 -11.27 17.79
C ASN A 175 14.11 -11.41 18.68
N PRO A 176 13.47 -12.59 18.77
CA PRO A 176 12.20 -12.74 19.52
C PRO A 176 12.30 -12.43 21.02
N ALA A 177 13.44 -12.71 21.65
CA ALA A 177 13.63 -12.42 23.07
C ALA A 177 13.78 -10.91 23.30
N GLU A 178 14.57 -10.25 22.45
CA GLU A 178 14.72 -8.79 22.45
C GLU A 178 13.41 -8.09 22.12
N LEU A 179 12.61 -8.62 21.19
CA LEU A 179 11.31 -8.03 20.83
C LEU A 179 10.34 -8.05 22.02
N LYS A 180 10.34 -9.13 22.82
CA LYS A 180 9.55 -9.18 24.06
C LYS A 180 9.98 -8.09 25.04
N GLN A 181 11.29 -7.89 25.20
CA GLN A 181 11.83 -6.84 26.06
C GLN A 181 11.49 -5.43 25.52
N LEU A 182 11.60 -5.23 24.21
CA LEU A 182 11.23 -3.97 23.55
C LEU A 182 9.74 -3.66 23.73
N ILE A 183 8.86 -4.65 23.61
CA ILE A 183 7.43 -4.51 23.86
C ILE A 183 7.17 -4.16 25.34
N HIS A 184 7.89 -4.78 26.27
CA HIS A 184 7.77 -4.45 27.68
C HIS A 184 8.19 -2.99 27.98
N ASP A 185 9.31 -2.55 27.40
CA ASP A 185 9.90 -1.24 27.73
C ASP A 185 9.24 -0.09 26.96
N LEU A 186 9.02 -0.27 25.64
CA LEU A 186 8.56 0.77 24.71
C LEU A 186 7.19 0.47 24.06
N GLY A 187 6.53 -0.61 24.47
CA GLY A 187 5.19 -0.96 23.99
C GLY A 187 4.14 0.17 24.07
N PRO A 188 4.11 1.00 25.14
CA PRO A 188 3.21 2.16 25.19
C PRO A 188 3.41 3.14 24.02
N LEU A 189 4.66 3.44 23.65
CA LEU A 189 4.96 4.35 22.52
C LEU A 189 4.63 3.72 21.16
N ALA A 190 4.84 2.40 21.01
CA ALA A 190 4.46 1.69 19.79
C ALA A 190 2.93 1.68 19.61
N ARG A 191 2.17 1.45 20.69
CA ARG A 191 0.71 1.53 20.71
C ARG A 191 0.21 2.93 20.37
N ALA A 192 0.79 3.96 20.98
CA ALA A 192 0.46 5.34 20.69
C ALA A 192 0.61 5.64 19.18
N LEU A 193 1.70 5.18 18.54
CA LEU A 193 1.91 5.37 17.10
C LEU A 193 0.85 4.66 16.23
N ALA A 194 0.41 3.48 16.67
CA ALA A 194 -0.56 2.66 15.95
C ALA A 194 -1.95 3.29 15.93
N VAL A 195 -2.38 3.89 17.04
CA VAL A 195 -3.72 4.47 17.19
C VAL A 195 -3.80 5.96 16.82
N ALA A 196 -2.71 6.71 16.98
CA ALA A 196 -2.69 8.14 16.74
C ALA A 196 -2.59 8.50 15.26
N ASP A 197 -3.29 9.55 14.86
CA ASP A 197 -3.12 10.18 13.53
C ASP A 197 -1.98 11.20 13.56
N VAL A 198 -0.77 10.72 13.23
CA VAL A 198 0.50 11.49 13.30
C VAL A 198 1.33 11.32 12.02
N PRO A 199 0.86 11.81 10.86
CA PRO A 199 1.51 11.59 9.56
C PRO A 199 2.94 12.15 9.50
N ASP A 200 3.21 13.30 10.15
CA ASP A 200 4.55 13.88 10.20
C ASP A 200 5.55 13.01 10.95
N LEU A 201 5.10 12.37 12.04
CA LEU A 201 5.92 11.43 12.79
C LEU A 201 6.27 10.21 11.95
N ARG A 202 5.27 9.61 11.29
CA ARG A 202 5.47 8.44 10.41
C ARG A 202 6.44 8.75 9.28
N ARG A 203 6.28 9.91 8.62
CA ARG A 203 7.21 10.38 7.58
C ARG A 203 8.64 10.58 8.11
N ASN A 204 8.80 11.15 9.30
CA ASN A 204 10.12 11.31 9.93
C ASN A 204 10.75 9.94 10.23
N LEU A 205 9.99 9.01 10.81
CA LEU A 205 10.44 7.64 11.10
C LEU A 205 10.92 6.92 9.85
N LEU A 206 10.15 6.96 8.75
CA LEU A 206 10.53 6.29 7.51
C LEU A 206 11.73 6.96 6.82
N LYS A 207 11.91 8.28 7.00
CA LYS A 207 13.02 9.02 6.41
C LYS A 207 14.33 8.86 7.18
N LYS A 208 14.27 8.76 8.51
CA LYS A 208 15.46 8.83 9.39
C LYS A 208 15.67 7.60 10.27
N GLY A 209 14.66 6.74 10.43
CA GLY A 209 14.70 5.60 11.33
C GLY A 209 15.44 4.42 10.72
N SER A 210 16.18 3.68 11.55
CA SER A 210 16.86 2.47 11.11
C SER A 210 15.88 1.37 10.71
N PRO A 211 16.27 0.44 9.81
CA PRO A 211 15.44 -0.70 9.44
C PRO A 211 15.01 -1.56 10.64
N ASP A 212 15.87 -1.67 11.66
CA ASP A 212 15.59 -2.40 12.91
C ASP A 212 14.42 -1.79 13.69
N VAL A 213 14.36 -0.46 13.77
CA VAL A 213 13.27 0.24 14.45
C VAL A 213 11.97 0.06 13.69
N ILE A 214 12.00 0.25 12.37
CA ILE A 214 10.79 0.16 11.53
C ILE A 214 10.24 -1.28 11.51
N SER A 215 11.10 -2.29 11.35
CA SER A 215 10.69 -3.69 11.33
C SER A 215 10.09 -4.13 12.68
N ALA A 216 10.68 -3.70 13.80
CA ALA A 216 10.16 -3.99 15.13
C ALA A 216 8.80 -3.34 15.37
N LEU A 217 8.64 -2.05 15.02
CA LEU A 217 7.37 -1.31 15.17
C LEU A 217 6.19 -2.00 14.46
N LEU A 218 6.45 -2.66 13.32
CA LEU A 218 5.43 -3.40 12.57
C LEU A 218 4.85 -4.59 13.32
N VAL A 219 5.60 -5.19 14.25
CA VAL A 219 5.20 -6.43 14.96
C VAL A 219 4.99 -6.23 16.46
N MET A 220 5.44 -5.11 17.04
CA MET A 220 5.18 -4.78 18.44
C MET A 220 3.68 -4.60 18.73
N THR A 221 2.93 -4.06 17.78
CA THR A 221 1.49 -3.83 17.88
C THR A 221 0.90 -3.75 16.48
N PRO A 222 -0.37 -4.14 16.26
CA PRO A 222 -1.02 -4.00 14.95
C PRO A 222 -1.00 -2.55 14.47
N GLN A 223 -0.28 -2.29 13.39
CA GLN A 223 -0.16 -0.95 12.80
C GLN A 223 -1.27 -0.68 11.78
N SER A 224 -1.54 0.62 11.53
CA SER A 224 -2.40 1.04 10.42
C SER A 224 -1.92 0.47 9.08
N LYS A 225 -2.86 0.17 8.18
CA LYS A 225 -2.56 -0.31 6.82
C LYS A 225 -1.59 0.64 6.11
N GLU A 226 -1.82 1.94 6.24
CA GLU A 226 -1.02 3.00 5.63
C GLU A 226 0.45 2.89 6.09
N PHE A 227 0.67 2.75 7.39
CA PHE A 227 2.02 2.59 7.92
C PHE A 227 2.67 1.28 7.46
N VAL A 228 1.94 0.16 7.45
CA VAL A 228 2.46 -1.12 6.94
C VAL A 228 2.88 -1.00 5.47
N VAL A 229 2.10 -0.29 4.65
CA VAL A 229 2.43 -0.05 3.23
C VAL A 229 3.69 0.80 3.08
N GLU A 230 3.77 1.93 3.77
CA GLU A 230 4.91 2.84 3.67
C GLU A 230 6.20 2.20 4.22
N ALA A 231 6.11 1.53 5.38
CA ALA A 231 7.20 0.76 5.97
C ALA A 231 7.62 -0.40 5.08
N GLY A 232 6.66 -1.11 4.47
CA GLY A 232 6.95 -2.21 3.54
C GLY A 232 7.75 -1.76 2.33
N LYS A 233 7.43 -0.59 1.74
CA LYS A 233 8.20 0.01 0.64
C LYS A 233 9.61 0.38 1.07
N TYR A 234 9.75 1.00 2.24
CA TYR A 234 11.06 1.36 2.80
C TYR A 234 11.93 0.12 3.04
N LEU A 235 11.38 -0.87 3.75
CA LEU A 235 12.10 -2.09 4.13
C LEU A 235 12.43 -2.96 2.92
N ALA A 236 11.57 -3.00 1.88
CA ALA A 236 11.88 -3.68 0.63
C ALA A 236 13.21 -3.20 0.02
N GLY A 237 13.54 -1.91 0.17
CA GLY A 237 14.82 -1.35 -0.25
C GLY A 237 15.97 -1.62 0.74
N ALA A 238 15.67 -1.58 2.04
CA ALA A 238 16.68 -1.52 3.08
C ALA A 238 17.16 -2.89 3.61
N VAL A 239 16.32 -3.93 3.56
CA VAL A 239 16.62 -5.20 4.28
C VAL A 239 16.73 -6.43 3.38
N THR A 240 16.38 -6.31 2.10
CA THR A 240 16.40 -7.41 1.13
C THR A 240 17.81 -7.72 0.59
N ASN A 241 18.75 -6.78 0.75
CA ASN A 241 20.15 -6.95 0.33
C ASN A 241 21.05 -7.63 1.40
N HIS A 242 20.54 -7.85 2.61
CA HIS A 242 21.30 -8.44 3.71
C HIS A 242 20.79 -9.86 3.97
N THR A 243 21.51 -10.88 3.50
CA THR A 243 21.02 -12.28 3.55
C THR A 243 21.91 -13.19 4.39
N THR A 244 22.59 -12.62 5.38
CA THR A 244 23.23 -13.36 6.47
C THR A 244 22.14 -13.83 7.45
N ASP A 245 22.18 -15.10 7.82
CA ASP A 245 21.20 -15.72 8.72
C ASP A 245 21.63 -15.49 10.19
N PRO A 246 20.74 -15.00 11.09
CA PRO A 246 19.34 -14.62 10.90
C PRO A 246 19.05 -13.14 10.61
N ASN A 247 18.28 -12.89 9.54
CA ASN A 247 17.70 -11.58 9.20
C ASN A 247 16.29 -11.44 9.80
N TRP A 248 16.23 -10.99 11.06
CA TRP A 248 14.98 -10.73 11.78
C TRP A 248 14.17 -9.58 11.19
N ASN A 249 14.82 -8.58 10.58
CA ASN A 249 14.09 -7.49 9.92
C ASN A 249 13.17 -7.99 8.81
N LEU A 250 13.69 -8.89 7.97
CA LEU A 250 12.92 -9.51 6.89
C LEU A 250 11.80 -10.38 7.44
N ARG A 251 12.08 -11.15 8.51
CA ARG A 251 11.06 -11.97 9.18
C ARG A 251 9.91 -11.11 9.74
N TRP A 252 10.21 -9.99 10.40
CA TRP A 252 9.17 -9.11 10.96
C TRP A 252 8.39 -8.37 9.89
N LEU A 253 9.04 -7.95 8.80
CA LEU A 253 8.34 -7.43 7.63
C LEU A 253 7.31 -8.44 7.12
N TYR A 254 7.72 -9.68 6.85
CA TYR A 254 6.79 -10.70 6.34
C TYR A 254 5.74 -11.14 7.37
N THR A 255 6.05 -11.09 8.66
CA THR A 255 5.05 -11.32 9.72
C THR A 255 3.93 -10.28 9.64
N ALA A 256 4.29 -8.99 9.50
CA ALA A 256 3.31 -7.92 9.39
C ALA A 256 2.52 -7.99 8.07
N LEU A 257 3.18 -8.35 6.96
CA LEU A 257 2.52 -8.50 5.65
C LEU A 257 1.58 -9.73 5.61
N ASP A 258 1.95 -10.84 6.25
CA ASP A 258 1.10 -12.05 6.39
C ASP A 258 -0.19 -11.78 7.19
N GLN A 259 -0.14 -10.83 8.13
CA GLN A 259 -1.29 -10.38 8.91
C GLN A 259 -2.16 -9.34 8.17
N ASN A 260 -1.64 -8.72 7.10
CA ASN A 260 -2.32 -7.65 6.38
C ASN A 260 -2.18 -7.83 4.85
N PRO A 261 -2.91 -8.80 4.24
CA PRO A 261 -2.78 -9.09 2.82
C PRO A 261 -3.14 -7.90 1.92
N VAL A 262 -4.04 -7.01 2.36
CA VAL A 262 -4.39 -5.78 1.62
C VAL A 262 -3.24 -4.77 1.64
N ALA A 263 -2.52 -4.64 2.76
CA ALA A 263 -1.29 -3.84 2.78
C ALA A 263 -0.23 -4.46 1.86
N PHE A 264 -0.07 -5.79 1.89
CA PHE A 264 0.93 -6.44 1.04
C PHE A 264 0.61 -6.29 -0.46
N GLN A 265 -0.67 -6.39 -0.85
CA GLN A 265 -1.11 -6.02 -2.20
C GLN A 265 -0.68 -4.61 -2.58
N ALA A 266 -0.91 -3.62 -1.71
CA ALA A 266 -0.53 -2.24 -1.99
C ALA A 266 1.00 -2.03 -2.06
N VAL A 267 1.80 -2.79 -1.30
CA VAL A 267 3.26 -2.79 -1.41
C VAL A 267 3.70 -3.37 -2.75
N LEU A 268 3.21 -4.55 -3.13
CA LEU A 268 3.55 -5.22 -4.39
C LEU A 268 3.07 -4.45 -5.62
N ALA A 269 1.91 -3.81 -5.53
CA ALA A 269 1.34 -2.98 -6.59
C ALA A 269 2.10 -1.67 -6.80
N SER A 270 2.90 -1.23 -5.83
CA SER A 270 3.49 0.11 -5.84
C SER A 270 4.53 0.32 -6.95
N SER A 271 5.34 -0.69 -7.23
CA SER A 271 6.23 -0.72 -8.37
C SER A 271 6.70 -2.15 -8.63
N LEU A 272 7.11 -2.42 -9.87
CA LEU A 272 7.74 -3.70 -10.21
C LEU A 272 9.09 -3.85 -9.50
N GLU A 273 9.83 -2.77 -9.28
CA GLU A 273 11.11 -2.80 -8.55
C GLU A 273 10.93 -3.27 -7.10
N THR A 274 9.91 -2.75 -6.40
CA THR A 274 9.58 -3.18 -5.05
C THR A 274 9.19 -4.66 -5.02
N ALA A 275 8.38 -5.11 -5.97
CA ALA A 275 8.03 -6.52 -6.10
C ALA A 275 9.27 -7.40 -6.38
N ASN A 276 10.15 -7.00 -7.29
CA ASN A 276 11.40 -7.70 -7.58
C ASN A 276 12.30 -7.88 -6.35
N ARG A 277 12.42 -6.84 -5.51
CA ARG A 277 13.22 -6.90 -4.28
C ARG A 277 12.64 -7.90 -3.28
N LEU A 278 11.32 -7.83 -3.05
CA LEU A 278 10.62 -8.72 -2.12
C LEU A 278 10.55 -10.17 -2.61
N LEU A 279 10.44 -10.38 -3.92
CA LEU A 279 10.31 -11.70 -4.55
C LEU A 279 11.64 -12.23 -5.10
N SER A 280 12.76 -11.61 -4.70
CA SER A 280 14.08 -12.02 -5.13
C SER A 280 14.40 -13.44 -4.62
N PRO A 281 15.17 -14.25 -5.37
CA PRO A 281 15.55 -15.59 -4.94
C PRO A 281 16.23 -15.62 -3.57
N THR A 282 16.97 -14.56 -3.22
CA THR A 282 17.66 -14.46 -1.94
C THR A 282 16.69 -14.27 -0.78
N VAL A 283 15.59 -13.53 -0.98
CA VAL A 283 14.52 -13.39 0.01
C VAL A 283 13.64 -14.64 0.09
N LEU A 284 13.38 -15.27 -1.06
CA LEU A 284 12.60 -16.52 -1.16
C LEU A 284 13.42 -17.79 -0.82
N GLY A 285 14.65 -17.62 -0.31
CA GLY A 285 15.61 -18.69 -0.03
C GLY A 285 15.17 -19.69 1.05
N GLU A 286 16.11 -20.52 1.51
CA GLU A 286 15.83 -21.64 2.42
C GLU A 286 15.66 -21.22 3.90
N GLY A 287 14.98 -22.05 4.69
CA GLY A 287 14.74 -21.84 6.13
C GLY A 287 13.34 -21.35 6.50
N ASP A 288 13.14 -21.02 7.78
CA ASP A 288 11.84 -20.62 8.37
C ASP A 288 11.16 -19.43 7.66
N ILE A 289 11.93 -18.52 7.07
CA ILE A 289 11.41 -17.34 6.38
C ILE A 289 10.69 -17.75 5.09
N ARG A 290 11.07 -18.88 4.47
CA ARG A 290 10.47 -19.37 3.24
C ARG A 290 8.98 -19.63 3.38
N ASP A 291 8.58 -20.34 4.42
CA ASP A 291 7.19 -20.72 4.64
C ASP A 291 6.33 -19.51 4.98
N LEU A 292 6.87 -18.60 5.81
CA LEU A 292 6.23 -17.34 6.14
C LEU A 292 6.02 -16.47 4.89
N THR A 293 7.06 -16.34 4.06
CA THR A 293 7.00 -15.54 2.83
C THR A 293 6.04 -16.16 1.81
N THR A 294 6.10 -17.48 1.65
CA THR A 294 5.20 -18.25 0.77
C THR A 294 3.74 -18.03 1.14
N ARG A 295 3.44 -18.13 2.45
CA ARG A 295 2.09 -17.89 2.97
C ARG A 295 1.66 -16.45 2.76
N ALA A 296 2.50 -15.47 3.10
CA ALA A 296 2.17 -14.05 2.95
C ALA A 296 1.85 -13.69 1.49
N ILE A 297 2.64 -14.16 0.53
CA ILE A 297 2.42 -13.91 -0.90
C ILE A 297 1.14 -14.61 -1.37
N THR A 298 0.92 -15.85 -0.95
CA THR A 298 -0.29 -16.61 -1.30
C THR A 298 -1.55 -15.89 -0.80
N LYS A 299 -1.54 -15.38 0.44
CA LYS A 299 -2.63 -14.55 0.96
C LYS A 299 -2.79 -13.25 0.18
N ALA A 300 -1.71 -12.56 -0.16
CA ALA A 300 -1.80 -11.33 -0.96
C ALA A 300 -2.41 -11.58 -2.35
N MET A 301 -2.25 -12.78 -2.93
CA MET A 301 -2.89 -13.14 -4.19
C MET A 301 -4.36 -13.57 -4.04
N ASN A 302 -4.73 -14.21 -2.93
CA ASN A 302 -6.04 -14.87 -2.78
C ASN A 302 -7.02 -14.14 -1.85
N GLU A 303 -6.52 -13.43 -0.87
CA GLU A 303 -7.29 -12.70 0.13
C GLU A 303 -7.31 -11.18 -0.18
N GLY A 304 -8.06 -10.40 0.59
CA GLY A 304 -8.10 -8.95 0.45
C GLY A 304 -9.12 -8.43 -0.58
N LEU A 305 -8.91 -7.19 -1.03
CA LEU A 305 -9.88 -6.48 -1.87
C LEU A 305 -9.80 -6.95 -3.33
N ASN A 306 -10.96 -7.16 -3.97
CA ASN A 306 -11.03 -7.37 -5.42
C ASN A 306 -11.03 -6.02 -6.15
N ASP A 307 -9.88 -5.36 -6.15
CA ASP A 307 -9.73 -3.99 -6.65
C ASP A 307 -8.59 -3.88 -7.68
N PRO A 308 -8.40 -2.70 -8.31
CA PRO A 308 -7.28 -2.48 -9.23
C PRO A 308 -5.89 -2.69 -8.59
N THR A 309 -5.76 -2.50 -7.27
CA THR A 309 -4.52 -2.69 -6.52
C THR A 309 -4.11 -4.16 -6.54
N ARG A 310 -5.02 -5.08 -6.24
CA ARG A 310 -4.74 -6.52 -6.30
C ARG A 310 -4.32 -6.96 -7.70
N ARG A 311 -5.01 -6.47 -8.74
CA ARG A 311 -4.64 -6.73 -10.14
C ARG A 311 -3.22 -6.27 -10.46
N GLN A 312 -2.86 -5.05 -10.06
CA GLN A 312 -1.49 -4.57 -10.27
C GLN A 312 -0.46 -5.37 -9.47
N ALA A 313 -0.79 -5.81 -8.24
CA ALA A 313 0.07 -6.67 -7.46
C ALA A 313 0.33 -8.02 -8.16
N ILE A 314 -0.72 -8.69 -8.64
CA ILE A 314 -0.60 -9.98 -9.36
C ILE A 314 0.24 -9.81 -10.63
N ALA A 315 0.00 -8.74 -11.40
CA ALA A 315 0.81 -8.43 -12.58
C ALA A 315 2.29 -8.25 -12.22
N ASN A 316 2.59 -7.52 -11.15
CA ASN A 316 3.96 -7.32 -10.68
C ASN A 316 4.59 -8.62 -10.13
N ILE A 317 3.83 -9.50 -9.47
CA ILE A 317 4.32 -10.83 -9.05
C ILE A 317 4.73 -11.64 -10.29
N ALA A 318 3.91 -11.66 -11.34
CA ALA A 318 4.23 -12.34 -12.59
C ALA A 318 5.45 -11.71 -13.30
N GLY A 319 5.53 -10.38 -13.32
CA GLY A 319 6.71 -9.66 -13.84
C GLY A 319 7.99 -9.93 -13.04
N SER A 320 7.85 -10.18 -11.74
CA SER A 320 8.97 -10.49 -10.82
C SER A 320 9.26 -11.99 -10.69
N PHE A 321 8.73 -12.80 -11.61
CA PHE A 321 8.89 -14.25 -11.54
C PHE A 321 10.38 -14.62 -11.56
N SER A 322 10.80 -15.32 -10.50
CA SER A 322 12.20 -15.64 -10.23
C SER A 322 12.38 -17.14 -10.01
N PRO A 323 13.61 -17.68 -10.05
CA PRO A 323 13.87 -19.08 -9.70
C PRO A 323 13.34 -19.47 -8.30
N GLY A 324 13.20 -18.51 -7.37
CA GLY A 324 12.60 -18.77 -6.06
C GLY A 324 11.10 -19.09 -6.13
N ILE A 325 10.36 -18.40 -7.01
CA ILE A 325 8.94 -18.71 -7.28
C ILE A 325 8.83 -20.03 -8.03
N ASP A 326 9.68 -20.24 -9.05
CA ASP A 326 9.65 -21.46 -9.86
C ASP A 326 9.92 -22.74 -9.04
N ARG A 327 10.88 -22.68 -8.11
CA ARG A 327 11.19 -23.80 -7.20
C ARG A 327 10.17 -23.98 -6.08
N ASN A 328 9.16 -23.10 -5.98
CA ASN A 328 8.12 -23.16 -4.98
C ASN A 328 6.78 -23.55 -5.61
N PRO A 329 6.40 -24.85 -5.58
CA PRO A 329 5.19 -25.31 -6.26
C PRO A 329 3.91 -24.67 -5.71
N GLN A 330 3.88 -24.30 -4.43
CA GLN A 330 2.72 -23.61 -3.83
C GLN A 330 2.56 -22.20 -4.40
N LEU A 331 3.65 -21.42 -4.49
CA LEU A 331 3.61 -20.09 -5.09
C LEU A 331 3.26 -20.14 -6.57
N ARG A 332 3.84 -21.08 -7.33
CA ARG A 332 3.51 -21.27 -8.74
C ARG A 332 2.02 -21.57 -8.93
N ALA A 333 1.48 -22.54 -8.19
CA ALA A 333 0.06 -22.89 -8.27
C ALA A 333 -0.84 -21.71 -7.88
N ALA A 334 -0.49 -20.98 -6.82
CA ALA A 334 -1.24 -19.80 -6.39
C ALA A 334 -1.21 -18.68 -7.45
N LEU A 335 -0.07 -18.47 -8.13
CA LEU A 335 0.06 -17.48 -9.19
C LEU A 335 -0.79 -17.87 -10.42
N VAL A 336 -0.72 -19.13 -10.87
CA VAL A 336 -1.54 -19.62 -11.99
C VAL A 336 -3.04 -19.45 -11.68
N ALA A 337 -3.47 -19.80 -10.46
CA ALA A 337 -4.86 -19.63 -10.04
C ALA A 337 -5.28 -18.15 -10.01
N ALA A 338 -4.42 -17.26 -9.51
CA ALA A 338 -4.68 -15.83 -9.47
C ALA A 338 -4.76 -15.22 -10.88
N LEU A 339 -3.83 -15.59 -11.77
CA LEU A 339 -3.84 -15.16 -13.17
C LEU A 339 -5.10 -15.64 -13.89
N THR A 340 -5.49 -16.91 -13.71
CA THR A 340 -6.70 -17.49 -14.31
C THR A 340 -7.92 -16.70 -13.88
N ARG A 341 -8.08 -16.47 -12.57
CA ARG A 341 -9.21 -15.71 -12.02
C ARG A 341 -9.34 -14.31 -12.59
N GLU A 342 -8.23 -13.56 -12.69
CA GLU A 342 -8.28 -12.17 -13.17
C GLU A 342 -8.41 -12.08 -14.71
N LEU A 343 -7.81 -13.02 -15.46
CA LEU A 343 -7.93 -13.09 -16.91
C LEU A 343 -9.30 -13.60 -17.36
N ASP A 344 -9.95 -14.50 -16.62
CA ASP A 344 -11.29 -14.97 -16.97
C ASP A 344 -12.39 -13.96 -16.62
N ASN A 345 -12.13 -13.00 -15.73
CA ASN A 345 -13.08 -11.97 -15.30
C ASN A 345 -13.35 -10.92 -16.40
N GLN A 346 -14.41 -11.13 -17.19
CA GLN A 346 -14.78 -10.31 -18.36
C GLN A 346 -14.75 -8.78 -18.11
N PRO A 347 -15.42 -8.23 -17.07
CA PRO A 347 -15.38 -6.79 -16.78
C PRO A 347 -13.99 -6.17 -16.62
N THR A 348 -13.02 -6.92 -16.10
CA THR A 348 -11.68 -6.39 -15.78
C THR A 348 -10.57 -6.98 -16.63
N ARG A 349 -10.89 -7.94 -17.50
CA ARG A 349 -9.93 -8.72 -18.29
C ARG A 349 -8.98 -7.84 -19.10
N ARG A 350 -9.53 -6.85 -19.83
CA ARG A 350 -8.72 -5.95 -20.68
C ARG A 350 -7.71 -5.15 -19.86
N ASP A 351 -8.19 -4.45 -18.83
CA ASP A 351 -7.35 -3.66 -17.91
C ASP A 351 -6.28 -4.53 -17.25
N PHE A 352 -6.64 -5.73 -16.80
CA PHE A 352 -5.69 -6.66 -16.20
C PHE A 352 -4.64 -7.14 -17.21
N PHE A 353 -5.06 -7.55 -18.41
CA PHE A 353 -4.17 -8.05 -19.44
C PHE A 353 -3.12 -6.99 -19.84
N GLN A 354 -3.54 -5.72 -20.01
CA GLN A 354 -2.62 -4.61 -20.30
C GLN A 354 -1.61 -4.37 -19.17
N LYS A 355 -2.02 -4.49 -17.90
CA LYS A 355 -1.08 -4.44 -16.75
C LYS A 355 -0.10 -5.60 -16.78
N LEU A 356 -0.59 -6.81 -17.03
CA LEU A 356 0.22 -8.02 -17.10
C LEU A 356 1.27 -7.94 -18.21
N VAL A 357 0.90 -7.47 -19.41
CA VAL A 357 1.84 -7.26 -20.53
C VAL A 357 2.99 -6.35 -20.11
N ARG A 358 2.68 -5.19 -19.51
CA ARG A 358 3.70 -4.22 -19.06
C ARG A 358 4.61 -4.80 -17.99
N SER A 359 4.04 -5.49 -17.00
CA SER A 359 4.85 -6.10 -15.93
C SER A 359 5.75 -7.23 -16.46
N LEU A 360 5.29 -8.03 -17.44
CA LEU A 360 6.09 -9.08 -18.06
C LEU A 360 7.21 -8.51 -18.96
N ALA A 361 6.96 -7.40 -19.64
CA ALA A 361 7.90 -6.81 -20.59
C ALA A 361 9.00 -5.92 -19.97
N ALA A 362 8.80 -5.41 -18.75
CA ALA A 362 9.61 -4.35 -18.15
C ALA A 362 11.12 -4.63 -18.00
N ALA A 363 11.59 -5.86 -18.23
CA ALA A 363 13.01 -6.22 -18.23
C ALA A 363 13.71 -6.08 -19.60
N GLY A 364 12.99 -5.64 -20.65
CA GLY A 364 13.52 -5.56 -22.02
C GLY A 364 13.89 -6.93 -22.61
N LYS A 365 13.39 -8.01 -22.00
CA LYS A 365 13.65 -9.41 -22.34
C LYS A 365 12.37 -10.21 -22.11
N PRO A 366 12.22 -11.38 -22.75
CA PRO A 366 11.12 -12.29 -22.47
C PRO A 366 11.04 -12.62 -20.97
N ALA A 367 9.87 -12.39 -20.37
CA ALA A 367 9.65 -12.61 -18.95
C ALA A 367 9.96 -14.06 -18.55
N PRO A 368 10.70 -14.31 -17.45
CA PRO A 368 10.92 -15.66 -16.95
C PRO A 368 9.63 -16.45 -16.69
N ALA A 369 8.55 -15.75 -16.29
CA ALA A 369 7.23 -16.35 -16.09
C ALA A 369 6.69 -17.06 -17.33
N LEU A 370 6.96 -16.54 -18.53
CA LEU A 370 6.50 -17.13 -19.79
C LEU A 370 7.29 -18.38 -20.20
N ARG A 371 8.32 -18.78 -19.43
CA ARG A 371 8.96 -20.09 -19.58
C ARG A 371 8.25 -21.17 -18.78
N GLU A 372 7.43 -20.78 -17.82
CA GLU A 372 6.57 -21.68 -17.07
C GLU A 372 5.36 -22.04 -17.95
N LYS A 373 5.12 -23.34 -18.13
CA LYS A 373 4.20 -23.87 -19.13
C LYS A 373 2.78 -23.39 -18.90
N ASP A 374 2.28 -23.46 -17.68
CA ASP A 374 0.88 -23.14 -17.37
C ASP A 374 0.62 -21.63 -17.52
N ILE A 375 1.55 -20.79 -17.06
CA ILE A 375 1.49 -19.33 -17.25
C ILE A 375 1.55 -18.97 -18.73
N ASN A 376 2.46 -19.59 -19.50
CA ASN A 376 2.59 -19.32 -20.94
C ASN A 376 1.29 -19.67 -21.69
N GLN A 377 0.78 -20.89 -21.50
CA GLN A 377 -0.45 -21.35 -22.16
C GLN A 377 -1.65 -20.48 -21.81
N LEU A 378 -1.78 -20.10 -20.53
CA LEU A 378 -2.82 -19.19 -20.07
C LEU A 378 -2.69 -17.83 -20.77
N PHE A 379 -1.50 -17.23 -20.74
CA PHE A 379 -1.24 -15.93 -21.38
C PHE A 379 -1.52 -15.97 -22.89
N ALA A 380 -1.02 -16.98 -23.60
CA ALA A 380 -1.21 -17.17 -25.04
C ALA A 380 -2.70 -17.23 -25.43
N ARG A 381 -3.52 -17.94 -24.63
CA ARG A 381 -4.97 -18.04 -24.85
C ARG A 381 -5.66 -16.68 -24.79
N HIS A 382 -5.30 -15.85 -23.81
CA HIS A 382 -5.90 -14.52 -23.67
C HIS A 382 -5.32 -13.52 -24.69
N LEU A 383 -4.03 -13.62 -25.02
CA LEU A 383 -3.40 -12.82 -26.07
C LEU A 383 -4.13 -12.94 -27.40
N VAL A 384 -4.56 -14.16 -27.78
CA VAL A 384 -5.35 -14.41 -29.00
C VAL A 384 -6.64 -13.58 -29.03
N SER A 385 -7.29 -13.37 -27.89
CA SER A 385 -8.53 -12.59 -27.80
C SER A 385 -8.32 -11.09 -28.04
N PHE A 386 -7.09 -10.60 -27.85
CA PHE A 386 -6.71 -9.21 -28.02
C PHE A 386 -5.96 -8.93 -29.33
N LEU A 387 -5.76 -9.94 -30.19
CA LEU A 387 -5.09 -9.75 -31.48
C LEU A 387 -5.69 -8.65 -32.36
N PRO A 388 -7.03 -8.47 -32.46
CA PRO A 388 -7.60 -7.36 -33.23
C PRO A 388 -7.18 -5.99 -32.68
N GLU A 389 -7.28 -5.80 -31.37
CA GLU A 389 -6.92 -4.55 -30.67
C GLU A 389 -5.42 -4.25 -30.83
N ILE A 390 -4.56 -5.26 -30.59
CA ILE A 390 -3.10 -5.15 -30.74
C ILE A 390 -2.71 -4.85 -32.19
N SER A 391 -3.34 -5.51 -33.17
CA SER A 391 -3.05 -5.28 -34.59
C SER A 391 -3.47 -3.88 -35.02
N GLY A 392 -4.63 -3.40 -34.55
CA GLY A 392 -5.08 -2.02 -34.78
C GLY A 392 -4.13 -0.98 -34.18
N LEU A 393 -3.61 -1.24 -32.98
CA LEU A 393 -2.59 -0.40 -32.35
C LEU A 393 -1.31 -0.31 -33.18
N GLU A 394 -0.76 -1.46 -33.60
CA GLU A 394 0.47 -1.50 -34.39
C GLU A 394 0.27 -0.92 -35.80
N ALA A 395 -0.90 -1.13 -36.42
CA ALA A 395 -1.24 -0.51 -37.69
C ALA A 395 -1.28 1.02 -37.56
N THR A 396 -1.94 1.55 -36.53
CA THR A 396 -2.02 3.00 -36.28
C THR A 396 -0.67 3.62 -35.94
N ARG A 397 0.25 2.85 -35.32
CA ARG A 397 1.63 3.29 -35.07
C ARG A 397 2.44 3.41 -36.35
N ASN A 398 2.27 2.45 -37.26
CA ASN A 398 3.01 2.40 -38.52
C ASN A 398 2.44 3.38 -39.56
N ASP A 399 1.12 3.55 -39.60
CA ASP A 399 0.43 4.56 -40.40
C ASP A 399 -0.66 5.25 -39.56
N PRO A 400 -0.39 6.45 -39.03
CA PRO A 400 -1.36 7.22 -38.24
C PRO A 400 -2.63 7.61 -38.99
N ASN A 401 -2.66 7.49 -40.32
CA ASN A 401 -3.86 7.78 -41.12
C ASN A 401 -4.86 6.60 -41.11
N LEU A 402 -4.42 5.40 -40.73
CA LEU A 402 -5.30 4.27 -40.50
C LEU A 402 -6.13 4.56 -39.26
N LYS A 403 -7.41 4.90 -39.46
CA LYS A 403 -8.39 5.13 -38.38
C LYS A 403 -8.84 3.82 -37.72
N MET A 404 -7.90 2.97 -37.33
CA MET A 404 -8.20 1.78 -36.54
C MET A 404 -8.27 2.18 -35.08
N ASP A 405 -9.38 1.84 -34.41
CA ASP A 405 -9.49 2.03 -32.97
C ASP A 405 -8.72 0.89 -32.27
N PRO A 406 -7.58 1.17 -31.59
CA PRO A 406 -6.87 0.14 -30.84
C PRO A 406 -7.63 -0.28 -29.57
N GLY A 407 -8.72 0.42 -29.22
CA GLY A 407 -9.40 0.30 -27.94
C GLY A 407 -8.69 1.05 -26.81
N ASP A 408 -9.41 1.32 -25.73
CA ASP A 408 -8.91 2.09 -24.60
C ASP A 408 -7.73 1.40 -23.88
N GLY A 409 -6.72 2.20 -23.50
CA GLY A 409 -5.63 1.80 -22.59
C GLY A 409 -4.39 1.18 -23.23
N TRP A 410 -4.46 0.80 -24.51
CA TRP A 410 -3.32 0.20 -25.24
C TRP A 410 -2.19 1.18 -25.55
N SER A 411 -2.46 2.49 -25.53
CA SER A 411 -1.44 3.55 -25.69
C SER A 411 -0.33 3.48 -24.63
N LEU A 412 -0.59 2.83 -23.50
CA LEU A 412 0.38 2.64 -22.42
C LEU A 412 1.31 1.43 -22.60
N VAL A 413 1.08 0.59 -23.62
CA VAL A 413 1.89 -0.62 -23.91
C VAL A 413 2.77 -0.33 -25.13
N SER A 414 4.09 -0.28 -24.98
CA SER A 414 4.99 0.04 -26.11
C SER A 414 5.08 -1.10 -27.15
N HIS A 415 5.64 -0.81 -28.33
CA HIS A 415 5.96 -1.84 -29.33
C HIS A 415 6.91 -2.89 -28.74
N ASP A 416 7.96 -2.43 -28.05
CA ASP A 416 8.94 -3.31 -27.41
C ASP A 416 8.29 -4.20 -26.35
N ASP A 417 7.27 -3.71 -25.63
CA ASP A 417 6.55 -4.52 -24.66
C ASP A 417 5.84 -5.69 -25.33
N LEU A 418 5.14 -5.43 -26.43
CA LEU A 418 4.44 -6.45 -27.21
C LEU A 418 5.40 -7.46 -27.82
N VAL A 419 6.50 -7.00 -28.41
CA VAL A 419 7.55 -7.88 -28.97
C VAL A 419 8.12 -8.79 -27.88
N ASN A 420 8.43 -8.24 -26.70
CA ASN A 420 9.01 -9.02 -25.60
C ASN A 420 8.06 -10.10 -25.07
N VAL A 421 6.76 -9.80 -24.91
CA VAL A 421 5.80 -10.82 -24.47
C VAL A 421 5.49 -11.85 -25.55
N ILE A 422 5.40 -11.46 -26.82
CA ILE A 422 5.22 -12.39 -27.94
C ILE A 422 6.42 -13.34 -28.03
N ASN A 423 7.64 -12.79 -27.95
CA ASN A 423 8.86 -13.59 -27.91
C ASN A 423 8.88 -14.55 -26.72
N GLY A 424 8.32 -14.15 -25.57
CA GLY A 424 8.13 -15.05 -24.43
C GLY A 424 7.15 -16.18 -24.71
N VAL A 425 6.02 -15.89 -25.35
CA VAL A 425 5.00 -16.89 -25.70
C VAL A 425 5.57 -17.96 -26.63
N ILE A 426 6.32 -17.56 -27.67
CA ILE A 426 6.81 -18.50 -28.69
C ILE A 426 7.94 -19.44 -28.21
N ILE A 427 8.52 -19.19 -27.03
CA ILE A 427 9.52 -20.10 -26.44
C ILE A 427 8.90 -21.46 -26.10
N ASP A 428 7.63 -21.47 -25.67
CA ASP A 428 6.90 -22.71 -25.39
C ASP A 428 6.18 -23.22 -26.66
N PRO A 429 6.34 -24.50 -27.04
CA PRO A 429 5.71 -25.04 -28.24
C PRO A 429 4.16 -24.98 -28.23
N ASP A 430 3.53 -25.18 -27.06
CA ASP A 430 2.07 -25.13 -26.94
C ASP A 430 1.56 -23.68 -26.98
N GLY A 431 2.31 -22.75 -26.36
CA GLY A 431 2.12 -21.31 -26.47
C GLY A 431 2.19 -20.82 -27.92
N TYR A 432 3.27 -21.17 -28.63
CA TYR A 432 3.45 -20.87 -30.06
C TYR A 432 2.30 -21.43 -30.89
N LYS A 433 1.93 -22.69 -30.71
CA LYS A 433 0.82 -23.33 -31.43
C LYS A 433 -0.51 -22.59 -31.19
N THR A 434 -0.76 -22.18 -29.96
CA THR A 434 -1.97 -21.41 -29.59
C THR A 434 -2.00 -20.06 -30.29
N LEU A 435 -0.90 -19.30 -30.21
CA LEU A 435 -0.78 -17.99 -30.84
C LEU A 435 -0.90 -18.09 -32.36
N ARG A 436 -0.18 -19.01 -33.00
CA ARG A 436 -0.22 -19.25 -34.45
C ARG A 436 -1.63 -19.57 -34.93
N ASN A 437 -2.34 -20.46 -34.24
CA ASN A 437 -3.72 -20.83 -34.59
C ASN A 437 -4.70 -19.67 -34.37
N GLY A 438 -4.44 -18.79 -33.39
CA GLY A 438 -5.19 -17.56 -33.18
C GLY A 438 -4.95 -16.54 -34.30
N LEU A 439 -3.70 -16.34 -34.69
CA LEU A 439 -3.31 -15.48 -35.82
C LEU A 439 -3.95 -15.93 -37.12
N TYR A 440 -3.94 -17.22 -37.44
CA TYR A 440 -4.61 -17.73 -38.65
C TYR A 440 -6.12 -17.45 -38.64
N ARG A 441 -6.77 -17.63 -37.48
CA ARG A 441 -8.19 -17.30 -37.33
C ARG A 441 -8.43 -15.81 -37.51
N PHE A 442 -7.64 -14.96 -36.87
CA PHE A 442 -7.75 -13.51 -37.03
C PHE A 442 -7.52 -13.08 -38.50
N GLN A 443 -6.48 -13.60 -39.16
CA GLN A 443 -6.21 -13.32 -40.58
C GLN A 443 -7.35 -13.76 -41.51
N SER A 444 -8.10 -14.81 -41.15
CA SER A 444 -9.29 -15.22 -41.90
C SER A 444 -10.50 -14.29 -41.70
N THR A 445 -10.49 -13.47 -40.65
CA THR A 445 -11.53 -12.45 -40.39
C THR A 445 -11.22 -11.09 -41.01
N LEU A 446 -9.97 -10.86 -41.42
CA LEU A 446 -9.60 -9.63 -42.12
C LEU A 446 -10.20 -9.66 -43.52
N ASP A 447 -10.94 -8.60 -43.87
CA ASP A 447 -11.30 -8.33 -45.25
C ASP A 447 -10.02 -8.02 -46.02
N LYS A 448 -9.60 -8.94 -46.89
CA LYS A 448 -8.38 -8.79 -47.70
C LYS A 448 -8.62 -7.90 -48.92
N GLY A 449 -9.81 -7.32 -49.04
CA GLY A 449 -10.30 -6.69 -50.25
C GLY A 449 -10.56 -7.74 -51.33
N THR A 450 -11.49 -7.45 -52.24
CA THR A 450 -11.66 -8.21 -53.50
C THR A 450 -10.56 -7.88 -54.52
N GLY A 451 -9.42 -7.36 -54.05
CA GLY A 451 -8.28 -6.98 -54.86
C GLY A 451 -7.74 -8.21 -55.57
N ASP A 452 -8.01 -8.35 -56.87
CA ASP A 452 -7.36 -9.38 -57.65
C ASP A 452 -5.89 -8.98 -57.79
N ILE A 453 -5.00 -9.65 -57.07
CA ILE A 453 -3.54 -9.50 -57.18
C ILE A 453 -3.04 -9.77 -58.61
N ASN A 454 -3.87 -10.37 -59.47
CA ASN A 454 -3.59 -10.56 -60.89
C ASN A 454 -4.14 -9.42 -61.77
N ASP A 455 -4.94 -8.49 -61.23
CA ASP A 455 -5.30 -7.24 -61.89
C ASP A 455 -4.19 -6.19 -61.66
N PRO A 456 -3.44 -5.80 -62.72
CA PRO A 456 -2.36 -4.82 -62.60
C PRO A 456 -2.80 -3.47 -62.04
N LYS A 457 -4.09 -3.10 -62.17
CA LYS A 457 -4.62 -1.82 -61.67
C LYS A 457 -4.88 -1.82 -60.17
N GLN A 458 -5.07 -3.00 -59.57
CA GLN A 458 -5.33 -3.15 -58.14
C GLN A 458 -4.05 -3.48 -57.36
N ARG A 459 -2.98 -3.87 -58.07
CA ARG A 459 -1.66 -4.15 -57.52
C ARG A 459 -0.95 -2.92 -56.92
N ASP A 460 -1.25 -1.73 -57.42
CA ASP A 460 -0.63 -0.48 -56.95
C ASP A 460 -1.36 0.12 -55.73
N LEU A 461 -2.47 -0.50 -55.29
CA LEU A 461 -3.32 -0.05 -54.18
C LEU A 461 -3.24 -0.95 -52.93
N VAL A 462 -2.51 -2.06 -53.00
CA VAL A 462 -2.20 -3.01 -51.90
C VAL A 462 -0.73 -2.91 -51.58
#